data_AF-A0A0J2GR24-F1
#
_entry.id   AF-A0A0J2GR24-F1
#
_cell.length_a   1.000
_cell.length_b   1.000
_cell.length_c   1.000
_cell.angle_alpha   90.00
_cell.angle_beta   90.00
_cell.angle_gamma   90.00
#
_symmetry.space_group_name_H-M   'P 1'
#
loop_
_entity.id
_entity.type
_entity.pdbx_description
1 polymer ?
#
loop_
_entity_poly.entity_id
_entity_poly.type
_entity_poly.pdbx_seq_one_letter_code
_entity_poly.pdbx_strand_id
1 'polypeptide(L)'
;MTPFGIYGYIFTKEMTFDLGILTPRFNNLHEIKKEKCNGESYILTGFFTPNSSANKNLSQALFDLSAILSFIEQKNVIIAHSLKENESPLTFGDDFPITLDIKRKRGPGQIIMEDCFSKDGRSAFIKLAINKLSENNKTNQNPFRTAFFKSMLSFRENISYVDVNYYLSFSALESLCRYIQNDYAPSRAPQIITTTLQNYGFNVSKKDNAVPQRNIMHYCALRNALFHKGDYIALVEYNNPDSIIYLKDYSSCISLLLSLLIMKHIGFDDNYINWDSWIDRQPFISKK
;
A
#
# COMPACT_ATOMS: atom_id res chain seq x y z
N MET A 1 -13.28 -24.92 -7.67
CA MET A 1 -12.10 -24.63 -6.85
C MET A 1 -12.57 -24.10 -5.52
N THR A 2 -11.84 -24.41 -4.46
CA THR A 2 -12.26 -24.14 -3.09
C THR A 2 -12.08 -22.65 -2.73
N PRO A 3 -13.12 -21.95 -2.27
CA PRO A 3 -13.01 -20.57 -1.80
C PRO A 3 -12.20 -20.44 -0.50
N PHE A 4 -11.58 -19.28 -0.29
CA PHE A 4 -10.77 -18.95 0.88
C PHE A 4 -11.37 -17.78 1.65
N GLY A 5 -11.37 -17.83 2.98
CA GLY A 5 -11.86 -16.74 3.83
C GLY A 5 -10.95 -15.51 3.76
N ILE A 6 -11.56 -14.33 3.69
CA ILE A 6 -10.90 -13.02 3.73
C ILE A 6 -11.22 -12.34 5.06
N TYR A 7 -10.18 -11.97 5.79
CA TYR A 7 -10.30 -11.36 7.10
C TYR A 7 -9.76 -9.93 7.11
N GLY A 8 -10.64 -9.00 7.46
CA GLY A 8 -10.29 -7.59 7.70
C GLY A 8 -10.27 -6.68 6.46
N TYR A 9 -10.74 -7.14 5.30
CA TYR A 9 -10.92 -6.29 4.12
C TYR A 9 -12.39 -5.85 4.02
N ILE A 10 -12.67 -4.55 4.00
CA ILE A 10 -14.06 -4.05 4.00
C ILE A 10 -14.56 -3.92 2.56
N PHE A 11 -15.61 -4.66 2.20
CA PHE A 11 -16.24 -4.56 0.90
C PHE A 11 -17.68 -5.10 0.98
N THR A 12 -18.55 -4.61 0.09
CA THR A 12 -19.99 -4.87 0.11
C THR A 12 -20.53 -5.35 -1.25
N LYS A 13 -19.69 -5.34 -2.27
CA LYS A 13 -20.01 -5.73 -3.65
C LYS A 13 -19.02 -6.77 -4.12
N GLU A 14 -19.52 -7.66 -4.98
CA GLU A 14 -18.66 -8.63 -5.65
C GLU A 14 -17.64 -7.93 -6.55
N MET A 15 -16.40 -8.44 -6.55
CA MET A 15 -15.32 -7.94 -7.40
C MET A 15 -14.74 -9.09 -8.22
N THR A 16 -14.78 -8.97 -9.54
CA THR A 16 -14.25 -9.97 -10.47
C THR A 16 -12.98 -9.46 -11.15
N PHE A 17 -11.95 -10.30 -11.21
CA PHE A 17 -10.68 -10.05 -11.91
C PHE A 17 -10.04 -11.36 -12.36
N ASP A 18 -8.96 -11.30 -13.12
CA ASP A 18 -8.40 -12.46 -13.83
C ASP A 18 -8.01 -13.62 -12.90
N LEU A 19 -7.55 -13.31 -11.67
CA LEU A 19 -7.21 -14.33 -10.66
C LEU A 19 -8.42 -15.01 -10.02
N GLY A 20 -9.61 -14.41 -10.05
CA GLY A 20 -10.81 -14.94 -9.38
C GLY A 20 -11.83 -13.88 -8.98
N ILE A 21 -12.68 -14.25 -8.03
CA ILE A 21 -13.83 -13.45 -7.58
C ILE A 21 -13.71 -13.22 -6.07
N LEU A 22 -13.92 -11.99 -5.62
CA LEU A 22 -14.16 -11.66 -4.21
C LEU A 22 -15.65 -11.55 -3.97
N THR A 23 -16.20 -12.39 -3.10
CA THR A 23 -17.61 -12.40 -2.73
C THR A 23 -17.75 -11.85 -1.30
N PRO A 24 -18.46 -10.73 -1.08
CA PRO A 24 -18.62 -10.17 0.26
C PRO A 24 -19.55 -11.04 1.10
N ARG A 25 -19.32 -11.07 2.41
CA ARG A 25 -20.24 -11.69 3.37
C ARG A 25 -21.42 -10.77 3.71
N PHE A 26 -21.19 -9.47 3.63
CA PHE A 26 -22.15 -8.43 4.02
C PHE A 26 -22.49 -7.57 2.81
N ASN A 27 -23.76 -7.19 2.66
CA ASN A 27 -24.23 -6.47 1.46
C ASN A 27 -24.23 -4.94 1.64
N ASN A 28 -23.96 -4.46 2.85
CA ASN A 28 -23.97 -3.03 3.17
C ASN A 28 -23.07 -2.71 4.38
N LEU A 29 -22.66 -1.44 4.49
CA LEU A 29 -21.81 -0.96 5.59
C LEU A 29 -22.47 -1.08 6.97
N HIS A 30 -23.80 -1.05 7.04
CA HIS A 30 -24.51 -1.11 8.31
C HIS A 30 -24.30 -2.48 8.99
N GLU A 31 -24.40 -3.57 8.23
CA GLU A 31 -24.10 -4.93 8.69
C GLU A 31 -22.64 -5.07 9.15
N ILE A 32 -21.70 -4.55 8.36
CA ILE A 32 -20.26 -4.56 8.70
C ILE A 32 -20.01 -3.86 10.04
N LYS A 33 -20.65 -2.72 10.28
CA LYS A 33 -20.56 -1.98 11.56
C LYS A 33 -21.20 -2.75 12.70
N LYS A 34 -22.36 -3.38 12.48
CA LYS A 34 -23.05 -4.20 13.50
C LYS A 34 -22.19 -5.36 13.99
N GLU A 35 -21.47 -6.00 13.07
CA GLU A 35 -20.53 -7.10 13.36
C GLU A 35 -19.18 -6.61 13.91
N LYS A 36 -19.07 -5.32 14.29
CA LYS A 36 -17.86 -4.71 14.85
C LYS A 36 -16.62 -4.92 13.98
N CYS A 37 -16.78 -4.92 12.66
CA CYS A 37 -15.67 -4.87 11.71
C CYS A 37 -15.05 -3.45 11.70
N ASN A 38 -14.55 -3.00 12.85
CA ASN A 38 -14.01 -1.66 13.09
C ASN A 38 -12.49 -1.55 12.81
N GLY A 39 -11.89 -2.63 12.33
CA GLY A 39 -10.47 -2.70 12.02
C GLY A 39 -9.55 -3.04 13.20
N GLU A 40 -10.08 -3.42 14.37
CA GLU A 40 -9.31 -3.85 15.54
C GLU A 40 -9.21 -5.39 15.69
N SER A 41 -10.00 -6.12 14.91
CA SER A 41 -9.97 -7.59 14.86
C SER A 41 -9.99 -8.09 13.42
N TYR A 42 -9.50 -9.31 13.21
CA TYR A 42 -9.62 -10.02 11.94
C TYR A 42 -10.96 -10.76 11.90
N ILE A 43 -11.96 -10.11 11.32
CA ILE A 43 -13.30 -10.66 11.14
C ILE A 43 -13.44 -11.09 9.68
N LEU A 44 -14.09 -12.24 9.45
CA LEU A 44 -14.43 -12.75 8.13
C LEU A 44 -15.41 -11.79 7.45
N THR A 45 -14.92 -11.13 6.40
CA THR A 45 -15.67 -10.12 5.64
C THR A 45 -16.10 -10.61 4.26
N GLY A 46 -15.55 -11.73 3.79
CA GLY A 46 -15.94 -12.35 2.53
C GLY A 46 -15.02 -13.48 2.13
N PHE A 47 -15.07 -13.88 0.86
CA PHE A 47 -14.35 -15.02 0.34
C PHE A 47 -13.66 -14.68 -0.98
N PHE A 48 -12.50 -15.30 -1.23
CA PHE A 48 -11.85 -15.31 -2.53
C PHE A 48 -12.03 -16.68 -3.19
N THR A 49 -12.64 -16.70 -4.37
CA THR A 49 -12.78 -17.90 -5.20
C THR A 49 -11.81 -17.81 -6.38
N PRO A 50 -10.73 -18.61 -6.41
CA PRO A 50 -9.75 -18.54 -7.49
C PRO A 50 -10.31 -19.08 -8.81
N ASN A 51 -9.89 -18.45 -9.92
CA ASN A 51 -10.22 -18.94 -11.26
C ASN A 51 -9.34 -20.16 -11.62
N SER A 52 -9.96 -21.22 -12.14
CA SER A 52 -9.33 -22.53 -12.38
C SER A 52 -8.32 -22.54 -13.52
N SER A 53 -8.45 -21.65 -14.50
CA SER A 53 -7.59 -21.57 -15.68
C SER A 53 -6.32 -20.74 -15.48
N ALA A 54 -6.29 -19.87 -14.47
CA ALA A 54 -5.23 -18.87 -14.29
C ALA A 54 -4.10 -19.28 -13.32
N ASN A 55 -4.34 -20.24 -12.42
CA ASN A 55 -3.51 -20.40 -11.22
C ASN A 55 -2.62 -21.65 -11.22
N LYS A 56 -1.49 -21.62 -11.93
CA LYS A 56 -0.42 -22.64 -11.79
C LYS A 56 0.30 -22.59 -10.43
N ASN A 57 0.19 -21.47 -9.69
CA ASN A 57 0.76 -21.30 -8.35
C ASN A 57 -0.22 -20.52 -7.45
N LEU A 58 -1.19 -21.22 -6.88
CA LEU A 58 -2.22 -20.64 -6.01
C LEU A 58 -1.62 -19.95 -4.77
N SER A 59 -0.55 -20.51 -4.19
CA SER A 59 0.12 -19.92 -3.01
C SER A 59 0.62 -18.50 -3.30
N GLN A 60 1.28 -18.31 -4.45
CA GLN A 60 1.76 -16.99 -4.87
C GLN A 60 0.60 -16.02 -5.13
N ALA A 61 -0.49 -16.49 -5.74
CA ALA A 61 -1.67 -15.67 -6.00
C ALA A 61 -2.34 -15.19 -4.70
N LEU A 62 -2.48 -16.08 -3.71
CA LEU A 62 -3.02 -15.73 -2.39
C LEU A 62 -2.12 -14.73 -1.66
N PHE A 63 -0.80 -14.91 -1.74
CA PHE A 63 0.18 -14.00 -1.14
C PHE A 63 0.10 -12.59 -1.76
N ASP A 64 0.07 -12.51 -3.09
CA ASP A 64 -0.01 -11.24 -3.82
C ASP A 64 -1.35 -10.55 -3.56
N LEU A 65 -2.45 -11.29 -3.62
CA LEU A 65 -3.78 -10.74 -3.34
C LEU A 65 -3.87 -10.22 -1.90
N SER A 66 -3.41 -10.98 -0.89
CA SER A 66 -3.35 -10.51 0.50
C SER A 66 -2.56 -9.21 0.64
N ALA A 67 -1.44 -9.07 -0.08
CA ALA A 67 -0.65 -7.84 -0.09
C ALA A 67 -1.38 -6.67 -0.74
N ILE A 68 -2.07 -6.90 -1.86
CA ILE A 68 -2.90 -5.88 -2.54
C ILE A 68 -4.03 -5.41 -1.63
N LEU A 69 -4.81 -6.32 -1.05
CA LEU A 69 -5.89 -5.96 -0.14
C LEU A 69 -5.35 -5.22 1.09
N SER A 70 -4.19 -5.63 1.59
CA SER A 70 -3.52 -4.94 2.70
C SER A 70 -3.06 -3.53 2.32
N PHE A 71 -2.60 -3.33 1.09
CA PHE A 71 -2.23 -2.02 0.56
C PHE A 71 -3.44 -1.08 0.49
N ILE A 72 -4.59 -1.58 0.03
CA ILE A 72 -5.82 -0.77 -0.04
C ILE A 72 -6.25 -0.29 1.36
N GLU A 73 -6.26 -1.21 2.33
CA GLU A 73 -6.67 -0.93 3.72
C GLU A 73 -5.57 -0.20 4.53
N GLN A 74 -4.34 -0.16 4.01
CA GLN A 74 -3.12 0.18 4.74
C GLN A 74 -3.03 -0.53 6.10
N LYS A 75 -3.47 -1.79 6.13
CA LYS A 75 -3.51 -2.66 7.30
C LYS A 75 -3.38 -4.09 6.81
N ASN A 76 -2.82 -4.98 7.61
CA ASN A 76 -2.80 -6.39 7.24
C ASN A 76 -4.23 -6.92 6.98
N VAL A 77 -4.36 -7.64 5.87
CA VAL A 77 -5.53 -8.41 5.44
C VAL A 77 -5.07 -9.86 5.27
N ILE A 78 -5.79 -10.78 5.90
CA ILE A 78 -5.43 -12.20 5.89
C ILE A 78 -6.38 -12.93 4.94
N ILE A 79 -5.81 -13.77 4.07
CA ILE A 79 -6.56 -14.75 3.28
C ILE A 79 -6.15 -16.12 3.80
N ALA A 80 -7.08 -16.83 4.42
CA ALA A 80 -6.82 -18.09 5.11
C ALA A 80 -8.11 -18.91 5.21
N HIS A 81 -7.96 -20.20 5.56
CA HIS A 81 -9.04 -21.18 5.67
C HIS A 81 -9.78 -21.39 4.36
N SER A 82 -9.73 -22.62 3.84
CA SER A 82 -10.50 -23.00 2.67
C SER A 82 -11.84 -23.59 3.10
N LEU A 83 -12.91 -23.27 2.37
CA LEU A 83 -14.19 -23.96 2.53
C LEU A 83 -14.07 -25.45 2.23
N LYS A 84 -15.03 -26.26 2.66
CA LYS A 84 -15.12 -27.69 2.25
C LYS A 84 -15.72 -27.79 0.84
N GLU A 85 -15.59 -28.94 0.19
CA GLU A 85 -16.07 -29.14 -1.19
C GLU A 85 -17.57 -28.90 -1.39
N ASN A 86 -18.37 -29.10 -0.34
CA ASN A 86 -19.82 -28.92 -0.32
C ASN A 86 -20.27 -27.55 0.24
N GLU A 87 -19.34 -26.67 0.60
CA GLU A 87 -19.62 -25.35 1.14
C GLU A 87 -19.49 -24.26 0.06
N SER A 88 -20.17 -23.13 0.28
CA SER A 88 -20.11 -21.96 -0.59
C SER A 88 -19.93 -20.68 0.23
N PRO A 89 -19.51 -19.56 -0.39
CA PRO A 89 -19.44 -18.25 0.28
C PRO A 89 -20.76 -17.82 0.94
N LEU A 90 -21.90 -18.34 0.47
CA LEU A 90 -23.24 -18.06 1.01
C LEU A 90 -23.70 -19.11 2.04
N THR A 91 -23.08 -20.28 2.06
CA THR A 91 -23.49 -21.45 2.85
C THR A 91 -22.26 -22.23 3.33
N PHE A 92 -21.76 -21.92 4.52
CA PHE A 92 -20.62 -22.58 5.16
C PHE A 92 -20.96 -22.99 6.60
N GLY A 93 -20.29 -24.02 7.12
CA GLY A 93 -20.60 -24.57 8.44
C GLY A 93 -20.25 -23.63 9.60
N ASP A 94 -20.89 -23.86 10.74
CA ASP A 94 -20.66 -23.11 12.00
C ASP A 94 -19.22 -23.30 12.54
N ASP A 95 -18.50 -24.31 12.07
CA ASP A 95 -17.11 -24.57 12.42
C ASP A 95 -16.11 -23.72 11.63
N PHE A 96 -16.56 -22.98 10.61
CA PHE A 96 -15.68 -22.07 9.88
C PHE A 96 -15.32 -20.84 10.73
N PRO A 97 -14.03 -20.48 10.86
CA PRO A 97 -13.62 -19.39 11.75
C PRO A 97 -14.13 -18.05 11.23
N ILE A 98 -15.06 -17.43 11.97
CA ILE A 98 -15.58 -16.09 11.69
C ILE A 98 -14.62 -15.00 12.18
N THR A 99 -13.83 -15.30 13.21
CA THR A 99 -12.81 -14.41 13.76
C THR A 99 -11.49 -15.16 13.90
N LEU A 100 -10.37 -14.44 13.77
CA LEU A 100 -9.05 -14.98 14.09
C LEU A 100 -8.62 -14.46 15.46
N ASP A 101 -8.07 -15.35 16.29
CA ASP A 101 -7.51 -15.00 17.60
C ASP A 101 -6.10 -14.39 17.46
N ILE A 102 -6.04 -13.29 16.71
CA ILE A 102 -4.83 -12.52 16.46
C ILE A 102 -5.19 -11.04 16.58
N LYS A 103 -4.43 -10.29 17.38
CA LYS A 103 -4.65 -8.84 17.52
C LYS A 103 -4.37 -8.14 16.20
N ARG A 104 -5.38 -7.47 15.64
CA ARG A 104 -5.20 -6.60 14.47
C ARG A 104 -4.72 -5.22 14.93
N LYS A 105 -3.61 -4.76 14.36
CA LYS A 105 -3.03 -3.47 14.72
C LYS A 105 -3.69 -2.34 13.93
N ARG A 106 -3.66 -1.13 14.50
CA ARG A 106 -4.09 0.08 13.82
C ARG A 106 -3.11 0.40 12.70
N GLY A 107 -3.64 0.89 11.59
CA GLY A 107 -2.88 1.37 10.44
C GLY A 107 -3.25 2.82 10.13
N PRO A 108 -2.54 3.47 9.19
CA PRO A 108 -2.70 4.89 8.89
C PRO A 108 -4.06 5.27 8.29
N GLY A 109 -4.86 4.30 7.85
CA GLY A 109 -6.17 4.52 7.24
C GLY A 109 -6.18 4.12 5.76
N GLN A 110 -7.36 3.90 5.20
CA GLN A 110 -7.52 3.41 3.84
C GLN A 110 -6.98 4.40 2.78
N ILE A 111 -6.35 3.86 1.73
CA ILE A 111 -5.82 4.67 0.61
C ILE A 111 -6.74 4.70 -0.62
N ILE A 112 -7.71 3.78 -0.68
CA ILE A 112 -8.77 3.76 -1.69
C ILE A 112 -10.11 3.66 -0.98
N MET A 113 -11.08 4.50 -1.41
CA MET A 113 -12.42 4.53 -0.81
C MET A 113 -13.09 3.17 -0.88
N GLU A 114 -13.99 2.91 0.07
CA GLU A 114 -14.86 1.73 0.07
C GLU A 114 -15.77 1.72 -1.17
N ASP A 115 -16.14 0.52 -1.59
CA ASP A 115 -16.94 0.24 -2.79
C ASP A 115 -18.38 0.78 -2.73
N CYS A 116 -18.85 1.10 -1.52
CA CYS A 116 -20.10 1.84 -1.32
C CYS A 116 -20.01 3.31 -1.77
N PHE A 117 -18.82 3.93 -1.75
CA PHE A 117 -18.58 5.31 -2.19
C PHE A 117 -17.96 5.39 -3.60
N SER A 118 -17.02 4.49 -3.92
CA SER A 118 -16.37 4.37 -5.22
C SER A 118 -16.60 2.97 -5.77
N LYS A 119 -17.64 2.81 -6.61
CA LYS A 119 -18.18 1.51 -7.02
C LYS A 119 -17.11 0.54 -7.57
N ASP A 120 -16.23 1.06 -8.42
CA ASP A 120 -15.27 0.25 -9.17
C ASP A 120 -13.80 0.57 -8.82
N GLY A 121 -13.54 1.51 -7.91
CA GLY A 121 -12.16 1.96 -7.60
C GLY A 121 -11.28 0.84 -7.06
N ARG A 122 -11.78 0.08 -6.07
CA ARG A 122 -11.05 -1.05 -5.47
C ARG A 122 -10.81 -2.18 -6.48
N SER A 123 -11.82 -2.57 -7.25
CA SER A 123 -11.70 -3.64 -8.24
C SER A 123 -10.74 -3.25 -9.38
N ALA A 124 -10.80 -2.00 -9.85
CA ALA A 124 -9.88 -1.47 -10.86
C ALA A 124 -8.43 -1.48 -10.36
N PHE A 125 -8.17 -1.03 -9.12
CA PHE A 125 -6.84 -1.09 -8.54
C PHE A 125 -6.33 -2.53 -8.40
N ILE A 126 -7.16 -3.44 -7.86
CA ILE A 126 -6.79 -4.85 -7.69
C ILE A 126 -6.35 -5.46 -9.03
N LYS A 127 -7.11 -5.20 -10.10
CA LYS A 127 -6.78 -5.69 -11.45
C LYS A 127 -5.43 -5.15 -11.94
N LEU A 128 -5.21 -3.84 -11.83
CA LEU A 128 -3.94 -3.22 -12.25
C LEU A 128 -2.75 -3.74 -11.43
N ALA A 129 -2.91 -3.87 -10.12
CA ALA A 129 -1.87 -4.32 -9.22
C ALA A 129 -1.50 -5.79 -9.45
N ILE A 130 -2.49 -6.67 -9.64
CA ILE A 130 -2.27 -8.08 -10.03
C ILE A 130 -1.44 -8.14 -11.32
N ASN A 131 -1.87 -7.40 -12.35
CA ASN A 131 -1.18 -7.42 -13.64
C ASN A 131 0.27 -6.94 -13.48
N LYS A 132 0.49 -5.84 -12.77
CA LYS A 132 1.84 -5.31 -12.55
C LYS A 132 2.72 -6.23 -11.70
N LEU A 133 2.15 -6.85 -10.66
CA LEU A 133 2.84 -7.85 -9.84
C LEU A 133 3.09 -9.17 -10.57
N SER A 134 2.46 -9.39 -11.72
CA SER A 134 2.69 -10.56 -12.58
C SER A 134 3.82 -10.33 -13.60
N GLU A 135 4.09 -9.07 -13.95
CA GLU A 135 5.17 -8.69 -14.86
C GLU A 135 6.53 -9.08 -14.28
N ASN A 136 7.43 -9.59 -15.13
CA ASN A 136 8.82 -9.89 -14.76
C ASN A 136 9.01 -10.86 -13.56
N ASN A 137 7.99 -11.65 -13.21
CA ASN A 137 8.02 -12.60 -12.08
C ASN A 137 9.03 -13.75 -12.21
N LYS A 138 9.62 -13.91 -13.39
CA LYS A 138 10.69 -14.89 -13.66
C LYS A 138 12.09 -14.29 -13.64
N THR A 139 12.21 -12.97 -13.43
CA THR A 139 13.50 -12.30 -13.34
C THR A 139 13.92 -12.18 -11.88
N ASN A 140 15.22 -12.31 -11.61
CA ASN A 140 15.77 -12.22 -10.25
C ASN A 140 15.61 -10.83 -9.63
N GLN A 141 15.19 -9.83 -10.40
CA GLN A 141 15.01 -8.45 -9.96
C GLN A 141 13.72 -7.88 -10.52
N ASN A 142 12.73 -7.68 -9.65
CA ASN A 142 11.51 -6.94 -9.98
C ASN A 142 11.39 -5.72 -9.03
N PRO A 143 11.95 -4.56 -9.41
CA PRO A 143 11.97 -3.37 -8.56
C PRO A 143 10.58 -2.88 -8.15
N PHE A 144 9.58 -3.02 -9.02
CA PHE A 144 8.19 -2.71 -8.69
C PHE A 144 7.67 -3.61 -7.58
N ARG A 145 7.80 -4.94 -7.75
CA ARG A 145 7.39 -5.92 -6.75
C ARG A 145 8.09 -5.66 -5.42
N THR A 146 9.41 -5.45 -5.44
CA THR A 146 10.16 -5.08 -4.24
C THR A 146 9.64 -3.81 -3.59
N ALA A 147 9.38 -2.74 -4.36
CA ALA A 147 8.85 -1.49 -3.83
C ALA A 147 7.46 -1.66 -3.22
N PHE A 148 6.58 -2.41 -3.88
CA PHE A 148 5.23 -2.72 -3.41
C PHE A 148 5.22 -3.50 -2.09
N PHE A 149 6.05 -4.53 -1.98
CA PHE A 149 6.12 -5.31 -0.73
C PHE A 149 6.83 -4.52 0.39
N LYS A 150 7.84 -3.70 0.08
CA LYS A 150 8.48 -2.81 1.06
C LYS A 150 7.51 -1.74 1.58
N SER A 151 6.72 -1.12 0.71
CA SER A 151 5.70 -0.15 1.15
C SER A 151 4.71 -0.84 2.09
N MET A 152 4.27 -2.05 1.74
CA MET A 152 3.33 -2.83 2.54
C MET A 152 3.90 -3.27 3.90
N LEU A 153 5.18 -3.63 3.99
CA LEU A 153 5.81 -4.01 5.26
C LEU A 153 5.74 -2.90 6.31
N SER A 154 5.77 -1.63 5.89
CA SER A 154 5.73 -0.47 6.82
C SER A 154 4.42 -0.37 7.62
N PHE A 155 3.33 -0.98 7.14
CA PHE A 155 2.02 -0.97 7.82
C PHE A 155 1.43 -2.36 8.07
N ARG A 156 1.92 -3.41 7.41
CA ARG A 156 1.55 -4.80 7.69
C ARG A 156 2.24 -5.32 8.94
N GLU A 157 3.55 -5.11 9.01
CA GLU A 157 4.39 -5.51 10.13
C GLU A 157 4.51 -4.32 11.08
N ASN A 158 4.43 -4.59 12.38
CA ASN A 158 4.62 -3.54 13.38
C ASN A 158 6.11 -3.25 13.57
N ILE A 159 6.68 -2.60 12.57
CA ILE A 159 7.98 -2.02 12.68
C ILE A 159 7.80 -0.75 13.53
N SER A 160 7.97 -0.89 14.85
CA SER A 160 7.90 0.22 15.80
C SER A 160 9.08 1.21 15.66
N TYR A 161 10.01 0.90 14.76
CA TYR A 161 11.27 1.57 14.55
C TYR A 161 11.16 2.52 13.36
N VAL A 162 11.07 3.82 13.64
CA VAL A 162 10.87 4.87 12.64
C VAL A 162 11.98 4.90 11.58
N ASP A 163 13.20 4.55 11.98
CA ASP A 163 14.39 4.38 11.15
C ASP A 163 14.24 3.24 10.14
N VAL A 164 13.73 2.08 10.56
CA VAL A 164 13.49 0.94 9.68
C VAL A 164 12.37 1.25 8.69
N ASN A 165 11.27 1.87 9.14
CA ASN A 165 10.19 2.30 8.23
C ASN A 165 10.70 3.31 7.21
N TYR A 166 11.49 4.29 7.66
CA TYR A 166 12.08 5.27 6.79
C TYR A 166 13.03 4.62 5.77
N TYR A 167 13.85 3.65 6.19
CA TYR A 167 14.72 2.87 5.30
C TYR A 167 13.93 2.12 4.23
N LEU A 168 12.87 1.42 4.62
CA LEU A 168 12.05 0.65 3.69
C LEU A 168 11.38 1.58 2.68
N SER A 169 10.74 2.67 3.13
CA SER A 169 10.06 3.62 2.27
C SER A 169 11.04 4.37 1.34
N PHE A 170 12.16 4.89 1.88
CA PHE A 170 13.15 5.60 1.06
C PHE A 170 13.80 4.67 0.04
N SER A 171 14.26 3.48 0.47
CA SER A 171 14.93 2.54 -0.44
C SER A 171 13.99 2.02 -1.53
N ALA A 172 12.71 1.82 -1.23
CA ALA A 172 11.69 1.46 -2.21
C ALA A 172 11.43 2.60 -3.20
N LEU A 173 11.26 3.83 -2.71
CA LEU A 173 11.07 5.01 -3.53
C LEU A 173 12.25 5.22 -4.49
N GLU A 174 13.47 5.21 -3.97
CA GLU A 174 14.67 5.37 -4.80
C GLU A 174 14.77 4.27 -5.85
N SER A 175 14.63 3.00 -5.45
CA SER A 175 14.76 1.86 -6.37
C SER A 175 13.72 1.90 -7.49
N LEU A 176 12.47 2.26 -7.16
CA LEU A 176 11.40 2.40 -8.13
C LEU A 176 11.67 3.56 -9.09
N CYS A 177 12.08 4.73 -8.58
CA CYS A 177 12.40 5.88 -9.43
C CYS A 177 13.57 5.61 -10.38
N ARG A 178 14.62 4.90 -9.92
CA ARG A 178 15.75 4.47 -10.75
C ARG A 178 15.31 3.52 -11.85
N TYR A 179 14.46 2.55 -11.52
CA TYR A 179 13.89 1.61 -12.48
C TYR A 179 13.06 2.35 -13.55
N ILE A 180 12.20 3.29 -13.14
CA ILE A 180 11.37 4.08 -14.06
C ILE A 180 12.22 4.89 -15.04
N GLN A 181 13.31 5.50 -14.59
CA GLN A 181 14.19 6.30 -15.44
C GLN A 181 15.29 5.49 -16.15
N ASN A 182 15.44 4.21 -15.80
CA ASN A 182 16.60 3.40 -16.18
C ASN A 182 17.95 4.09 -15.83
N ASP A 183 18.02 4.77 -14.68
CA ASP A 183 19.24 5.47 -14.20
C ASP A 183 19.66 4.92 -12.81
N TYR A 184 20.76 4.16 -12.80
CA TYR A 184 21.31 3.53 -11.61
C TYR A 184 22.56 4.23 -11.06
N ALA A 185 22.87 5.45 -11.52
CA ALA A 185 24.04 6.20 -11.07
C ALA A 185 23.91 6.63 -9.59
N PRO A 186 24.86 6.27 -8.70
CA PRO A 186 24.69 6.38 -7.25
C PRO A 186 24.54 7.82 -6.74
N SER A 187 25.20 8.80 -7.36
CA SER A 187 25.25 10.20 -6.89
C SER A 187 24.03 11.06 -7.28
N ARG A 188 23.02 10.49 -7.94
CA ARG A 188 21.89 11.23 -8.53
C ARG A 188 20.54 11.05 -7.84
N ALA A 189 20.49 10.40 -6.67
CA ALA A 189 19.22 10.05 -6.01
C ALA A 189 18.23 11.24 -5.86
N PRO A 190 18.61 12.43 -5.35
CA PRO A 190 17.67 13.55 -5.24
C PRO A 190 17.11 14.00 -6.61
N GLN A 191 17.95 13.98 -7.65
CA GLN A 191 17.54 14.38 -9.00
C GLN A 191 16.58 13.35 -9.60
N ILE A 192 16.92 12.07 -9.53
CA ILE A 192 16.12 10.98 -10.08
C ILE A 192 14.74 10.96 -9.41
N ILE A 193 14.69 11.02 -8.08
CA ILE A 193 13.42 11.03 -7.34
C ILE A 193 12.58 12.26 -7.72
N THR A 194 13.19 13.46 -7.74
CA THR A 194 12.47 14.69 -8.10
C THR A 194 11.88 14.61 -9.51
N THR A 195 12.70 14.25 -10.50
CA THR A 195 12.26 14.18 -11.90
C THR A 195 11.17 13.13 -12.10
N THR A 196 11.27 11.95 -11.48
CA THR A 196 10.20 10.93 -11.56
C THR A 196 8.90 11.45 -10.97
N LEU A 197 8.95 12.00 -9.76
CA LEU A 197 7.76 12.50 -9.07
C LEU A 197 7.10 13.65 -9.86
N GLN A 198 7.88 14.58 -10.40
CA GLN A 198 7.36 15.66 -11.24
C GLN A 198 6.73 15.14 -12.53
N ASN A 199 7.31 14.13 -13.17
CA ASN A 199 6.74 13.50 -14.37
C ASN A 199 5.38 12.81 -14.09
N TYR A 200 5.17 12.34 -12.87
CA TYR A 200 3.88 11.82 -12.39
C TYR A 200 2.93 12.92 -11.86
N GLY A 201 3.33 14.20 -11.94
CA GLY A 201 2.51 15.34 -11.53
C GLY A 201 2.52 15.65 -10.03
N PHE A 202 3.43 15.06 -9.24
CA PHE A 202 3.59 15.46 -7.85
C PHE A 202 4.28 16.83 -7.75
N ASN A 203 3.71 17.70 -6.93
CA ASN A 203 4.33 18.99 -6.62
C ASN A 203 5.47 18.80 -5.62
N VAL A 204 6.68 18.62 -6.14
CA VAL A 204 7.92 18.50 -5.37
C VAL A 204 9.02 19.35 -6.00
N SER A 205 10.03 19.70 -5.23
CA SER A 205 11.25 20.30 -5.75
C SER A 205 12.48 19.60 -5.20
N LYS A 206 13.59 19.67 -5.95
CA LYS A 206 14.86 19.10 -5.51
C LYS A 206 15.40 19.82 -4.28
N LYS A 207 15.22 21.14 -4.21
CA LYS A 207 15.64 22.05 -3.12
C LYS A 207 14.70 23.26 -3.06
N ASP A 208 14.84 24.06 -2.01
CA ASP A 208 14.26 25.41 -1.87
C ASP A 208 12.73 25.47 -2.06
N ASN A 209 11.99 24.48 -1.54
CA ASN A 209 10.52 24.53 -1.53
C ASN A 209 10.01 25.32 -0.32
N ALA A 210 8.98 26.15 -0.51
CA ALA A 210 8.30 26.84 0.58
C ALA A 210 7.66 25.88 1.60
N VAL A 211 7.24 24.69 1.15
CA VAL A 211 6.79 23.59 2.02
C VAL A 211 7.96 22.63 2.22
N PRO A 212 8.61 22.56 3.40
CA PRO A 212 9.83 21.79 3.61
C PRO A 212 9.71 20.31 3.23
N GLN A 213 8.55 19.69 3.45
CA GLN A 213 8.27 18.29 3.10
C GLN A 213 8.22 18.05 1.59
N ARG A 214 8.14 19.09 0.75
CA ARG A 214 8.25 18.95 -0.72
C ARG A 214 9.70 18.97 -1.23
N ASN A 215 10.67 19.21 -0.35
CA ASN A 215 12.08 19.24 -0.70
C ASN A 215 12.69 17.82 -0.66
N ILE A 216 12.99 17.25 -1.84
CA ILE A 216 13.55 15.90 -1.95
C ILE A 216 14.96 15.78 -1.34
N MET A 217 15.73 16.87 -1.28
CA MET A 217 17.04 16.87 -0.62
C MET A 217 16.92 16.59 0.88
N HIS A 218 15.84 17.04 1.54
CA HIS A 218 15.62 16.79 2.97
C HIS A 218 15.54 15.29 3.26
N TYR A 219 14.81 14.55 2.41
CA TYR A 219 14.71 13.10 2.57
C TYR A 219 16.07 12.40 2.38
N CYS A 220 16.87 12.87 1.42
CA CYS A 220 18.21 12.33 1.18
C CYS A 220 19.19 12.68 2.32
N ALA A 221 19.08 13.87 2.90
CA ALA A 221 19.89 14.31 4.04
C ALA A 221 19.56 13.48 5.29
N LEU A 222 18.27 13.28 5.59
CA LEU A 222 17.80 12.42 6.68
C LEU A 222 18.24 10.96 6.47
N ARG A 223 18.14 10.44 5.25
CA ARG A 223 18.65 9.11 4.89
C ARG A 223 20.13 8.97 5.22
N ASN A 224 20.93 9.96 4.84
CA ASN A 224 22.37 9.92 5.08
C ASN A 224 22.73 10.08 6.56
N ALA A 225 22.07 10.98 7.28
CA ALA A 225 22.25 11.13 8.72
C ALA A 225 21.91 9.83 9.46
N LEU A 226 20.78 9.23 9.11
CA LEU A 226 20.31 8.01 9.75
C LEU A 226 21.24 6.82 9.49
N PHE A 227 21.65 6.56 8.24
CA PHE A 227 22.38 5.33 7.90
C PHE A 227 23.89 5.42 8.02
N HIS A 228 24.47 6.63 7.99
CA HIS A 228 25.92 6.79 8.14
C HIS A 228 26.33 7.31 9.51
N LYS A 229 25.41 7.96 10.24
CA LYS A 229 25.71 8.55 11.55
C LYS A 229 24.84 8.02 12.69
N GLY A 230 23.74 7.33 12.39
CA GLY A 230 22.77 6.89 13.40
C GLY A 230 21.90 8.03 13.94
N ASP A 231 21.86 9.18 13.24
CA ASP A 231 21.19 10.38 13.70
C ASP A 231 19.75 10.47 13.16
N TYR A 232 18.82 10.86 14.03
CA TYR A 232 17.42 11.13 13.67
C TYR A 232 17.18 12.57 13.19
N ILE A 233 18.25 13.33 12.98
CA ILE A 233 18.25 14.73 12.57
C ILE A 233 19.25 14.95 11.45
N ALA A 234 18.99 15.93 10.59
CA ALA A 234 19.93 16.36 9.56
C ALA A 234 20.03 17.88 9.51
N LEU A 235 21.24 18.40 9.26
CA LEU A 235 21.49 19.80 8.93
C LEU A 235 21.38 19.95 7.41
N VAL A 236 20.46 20.79 6.93
CA VAL A 236 20.29 21.01 5.48
C VAL A 236 21.17 22.13 4.95
N GLU A 237 21.61 23.05 5.81
CA GLU A 237 22.59 24.09 5.51
C GLU A 237 23.82 23.94 6.42
N TYR A 238 25.00 24.01 5.80
CA TYR A 238 26.25 23.89 6.55
C TYR A 238 26.42 25.09 7.49
N ASN A 239 26.72 24.82 8.76
CA ASN A 239 26.91 25.82 9.83
C ASN A 239 25.68 26.69 10.17
N ASN A 240 24.46 26.27 9.79
CA ASN A 240 23.24 26.93 10.23
C ASN A 240 22.45 25.97 11.16
N PRO A 241 22.55 26.12 12.49
CA PRO A 241 21.79 25.32 13.45
C PRO A 241 20.27 25.40 13.27
N ASP A 242 19.76 26.50 12.72
CA ASP A 242 18.33 26.68 12.47
C ASP A 242 17.82 25.87 11.25
N SER A 243 18.74 25.24 10.51
CA SER A 243 18.44 24.36 9.38
C SER A 243 18.24 22.89 9.77
N ILE A 244 18.10 22.58 11.07
CA ILE A 244 17.87 21.22 11.53
C ILE A 244 16.47 20.74 11.13
N ILE A 245 16.42 19.56 10.50
CA ILE A 245 15.19 18.82 10.22
C ILE A 245 15.18 17.48 10.97
N TYR A 246 13.99 17.01 11.36
CA TYR A 246 13.82 15.79 12.14
C TYR A 246 13.16 14.68 11.34
N LEU A 247 13.65 13.44 11.48
CA LEU A 247 13.11 12.27 10.77
C LEU A 247 11.60 12.08 10.96
N LYS A 248 11.11 12.33 12.18
CA LYS A 248 9.69 12.17 12.56
C LYS A 248 8.75 13.06 11.74
N ASP A 249 9.23 14.20 11.24
CA ASP A 249 8.41 15.16 10.49
C ASP A 249 8.29 14.78 9.01
N TYR A 250 9.06 13.78 8.56
CA TYR A 250 9.15 13.34 7.16
C TYR A 250 8.74 11.87 6.97
N SER A 251 8.78 11.05 8.01
CA SER A 251 8.59 9.59 7.92
C SER A 251 7.19 9.17 7.45
N SER A 252 6.13 9.83 7.92
CA SER A 252 4.77 9.58 7.44
C SER A 252 4.58 10.06 6.00
N CYS A 253 5.13 11.23 5.67
CA CYS A 253 5.06 11.81 4.33
C CYS A 253 5.70 10.89 3.27
N ILE A 254 6.89 10.34 3.52
CA ILE A 254 7.55 9.47 2.53
C ILE A 254 6.80 8.15 2.32
N SER A 255 6.24 7.56 3.38
CA SER A 255 5.47 6.31 3.27
C SER A 255 4.18 6.50 2.46
N LEU A 256 3.47 7.62 2.67
CA LEU A 256 2.28 7.94 1.89
C LEU A 256 2.65 8.33 0.44
N LEU A 257 3.68 9.14 0.24
CA LEU A 257 4.18 9.50 -1.08
C LEU A 257 4.57 8.27 -1.92
N LEU A 258 5.26 7.30 -1.32
CA LEU A 258 5.60 6.04 -1.98
C LEU A 258 4.34 5.29 -2.43
N SER A 259 3.34 5.19 -1.55
CA SER A 259 2.07 4.51 -1.86
C SER A 259 1.34 5.19 -3.03
N LEU A 260 1.27 6.54 -3.03
CA LEU A 260 0.69 7.30 -4.13
C LEU A 260 1.48 7.15 -5.44
N LEU A 261 2.81 7.12 -5.38
CA LEU A 261 3.66 6.89 -6.56
C LEU A 261 3.42 5.48 -7.13
N ILE A 262 3.30 4.46 -6.29
CA ILE A 262 2.97 3.09 -6.72
C ILE A 262 1.65 3.10 -7.49
N MET A 263 0.62 3.77 -6.96
CA MET A 263 -0.69 3.88 -7.62
C MET A 263 -0.61 4.58 -8.97
N LYS A 264 0.09 5.72 -9.07
CA LYS A 264 0.30 6.40 -10.35
C LYS A 264 1.13 5.57 -11.33
N HIS A 265 2.14 4.86 -10.85
CA HIS A 265 3.02 4.06 -11.70
C HIS A 265 2.29 2.89 -12.35
N ILE A 266 1.32 2.29 -11.67
CA ILE A 266 0.45 1.25 -12.27
C ILE A 266 -0.69 1.83 -13.10
N GLY A 267 -0.79 3.16 -13.22
CA GLY A 267 -1.82 3.85 -13.98
C GLY A 267 -3.18 3.90 -13.31
N PHE A 268 -3.25 3.79 -11.97
CA PHE A 268 -4.52 3.87 -11.24
C PHE A 268 -4.92 5.32 -10.94
N ASP A 269 -6.15 5.68 -11.27
CA ASP A 269 -6.84 6.90 -10.84
C ASP A 269 -8.35 6.66 -10.85
N ASP A 270 -9.01 6.80 -9.69
CA ASP A 270 -10.46 6.70 -9.57
C ASP A 270 -11.16 8.08 -9.54
N ASN A 271 -10.40 9.16 -9.71
CA ASN A 271 -10.80 10.56 -9.59
C ASN A 271 -11.26 10.99 -8.19
N TYR A 272 -11.05 10.16 -7.16
CA TYR A 272 -11.36 10.50 -5.77
C TYR A 272 -10.10 10.69 -4.94
N ILE A 273 -8.93 10.25 -5.41
CA ILE A 273 -7.67 10.39 -4.69
C ILE A 273 -7.20 11.84 -4.69
N ASN A 274 -6.87 12.33 -3.50
CA ASN A 274 -6.05 13.52 -3.38
C ASN A 274 -4.57 13.12 -3.53
N TRP A 275 -4.00 13.43 -4.70
CA TRP A 275 -2.58 13.16 -5.00
C TRP A 275 -1.60 13.98 -4.14
N ASP A 276 -2.10 14.99 -3.41
CA ASP A 276 -1.33 15.82 -2.48
C ASP A 276 -1.53 15.44 -1.00
N SER A 277 -2.28 14.36 -0.73
CA SER A 277 -2.62 13.86 0.61
C SER A 277 -1.42 13.54 1.50
N TRP A 278 -0.26 13.30 0.91
CA TRP A 278 1.01 13.12 1.61
C TRP A 278 1.53 14.39 2.31
N ILE A 279 0.97 15.56 1.97
CA ILE A 279 1.23 16.85 2.61
C ILE A 279 0.02 17.30 3.45
N ASP A 280 -1.17 17.44 2.86
CA ASP A 280 -2.34 18.03 3.52
C ASP A 280 -3.14 17.06 4.41
N ARG A 281 -2.81 15.75 4.34
CA ARG A 281 -3.40 14.66 5.12
C ARG A 281 -4.88 14.39 4.84
N GLN A 282 -5.42 14.88 3.72
CA GLN A 282 -6.76 14.58 3.26
C GLN A 282 -6.69 13.52 2.15
N PRO A 283 -7.05 12.25 2.37
CA PRO A 283 -6.82 11.18 1.38
C PRO A 283 -7.70 11.31 0.13
N PHE A 284 -8.90 11.89 0.26
CA PHE A 284 -9.89 11.95 -0.80
C PHE A 284 -10.37 13.37 -1.07
N ILE A 285 -10.64 13.67 -2.33
CA ILE A 285 -11.31 14.90 -2.76
C ILE A 285 -12.82 14.68 -2.84
N SER A 286 -13.60 15.70 -2.48
CA SER A 286 -15.03 15.71 -2.78
C SER A 286 -15.22 15.98 -4.27
N LYS A 287 -16.06 15.18 -4.93
CA LYS A 287 -16.55 15.56 -6.26
C LYS A 287 -17.42 16.81 -6.08
N LYS A 288 -17.14 17.85 -6.87
CA LYS A 288 -18.05 18.98 -7.07
C LYS A 288 -19.22 18.54 -7.94
#